data_AF-A0A961ICP0-F1
#
_entry.id   AF-A0A961ICP0-F1
#
_cell.length_a   1.000
_cell.length_b   1.000
_cell.length_c   1.000
_cell.angle_alpha   90.00
_cell.angle_beta   90.00
_cell.angle_gamma   90.00
#
_symmetry.space_group_name_H-M   'P 1'
#
loop_
_entity.id
_entity.type
_entity.pdbx_description
1 polymer ?
#
loop_
_entity_poly.entity_id
_entity_poly.type
_entity_poly.pdbx_seq_one_letter_code
_entity_poly.pdbx_strand_id
1 'polypeptide(L)'
;MAKDISVLNPDQFQEVRNALLELVKTLNARKAPGSSNMIPDEDIVLTSIQHPERGDVLITVIPDRTGLQIFVSNRRDPDNPFAIMSHRELRDFPGRRPLNHSVSTLKEGQRGLFLITVQDRELLRAHQLDAIQGYSSRFNVAEKRDDGPV
;
A
#
# COMPACT_ATOMS: atom_id res chain seq x y z
N MET A 1 9.55 -19.86 -3.64
CA MET A 1 8.51 -19.09 -4.36
C MET A 1 7.66 -18.42 -3.29
N ALA A 2 7.28 -17.15 -3.47
CA ALA A 2 6.38 -16.48 -2.54
C ALA A 2 5.02 -17.20 -2.47
N LYS A 3 4.33 -17.10 -1.35
CA LYS A 3 3.00 -17.69 -1.15
C LYS A 3 1.95 -16.81 -1.83
N ASP A 4 0.90 -17.43 -2.39
CA ASP A 4 -0.21 -16.69 -2.99
C ASP A 4 -1.12 -16.07 -1.92
N ILE A 5 -1.75 -14.94 -2.21
CA ILE A 5 -2.63 -14.21 -1.27
C ILE A 5 -3.79 -15.04 -0.70
N SER A 6 -4.17 -16.13 -1.37
CA SER A 6 -5.15 -17.11 -0.87
C SER A 6 -4.77 -17.78 0.44
N VAL A 7 -3.50 -17.72 0.88
CA VAL A 7 -3.09 -18.29 2.17
C VAL A 7 -3.35 -17.36 3.37
N LEU A 8 -3.72 -16.10 3.14
CA LEU A 8 -4.12 -15.21 4.23
C LEU A 8 -5.39 -15.75 4.89
N ASN A 9 -5.40 -15.76 6.22
CA ASN A 9 -6.64 -16.02 6.94
C ASN A 9 -7.63 -14.83 6.75
N PRO A 10 -8.92 -15.00 7.05
CA PRO A 10 -9.93 -13.96 6.81
C PRO A 10 -9.62 -12.63 7.49
N ASP A 11 -9.09 -12.66 8.72
CA ASP A 11 -8.77 -11.45 9.49
C ASP A 11 -7.59 -10.70 8.86
N GLN A 12 -6.53 -11.42 8.49
CA GLN A 12 -5.37 -10.86 7.80
C GLN A 12 -5.74 -10.28 6.43
N PHE A 13 -6.58 -10.99 5.67
CA PHE A 13 -7.07 -10.51 4.39
C PHE A 13 -7.86 -9.20 4.57
N GLN A 14 -8.73 -9.14 5.57
CA GLN A 14 -9.51 -7.95 5.87
C GLN A 14 -8.64 -6.79 6.38
N GLU A 15 -7.58 -7.06 7.14
CA GLU A 15 -6.60 -6.07 7.58
C GLU A 15 -5.88 -5.43 6.39
N VAL A 16 -5.38 -6.25 5.46
CA VAL A 16 -4.72 -5.75 4.23
C VAL A 16 -5.69 -4.96 3.36
N ARG A 17 -6.93 -5.46 3.22
CA ARG A 17 -7.99 -4.76 2.49
C ARG A 17 -8.31 -3.40 3.11
N ASN A 18 -8.46 -3.33 4.43
CA ASN A 18 -8.70 -2.08 5.15
C ASN A 18 -7.53 -1.11 4.97
N ALA A 19 -6.30 -1.61 5.04
CA ALA A 19 -5.12 -0.78 4.84
C ALA A 19 -5.08 -0.13 3.44
N LEU A 20 -5.46 -0.89 2.42
CA LEU A 20 -5.58 -0.39 1.04
C LEU A 20 -6.73 0.61 0.88
N LEU A 21 -7.90 0.36 1.49
CA LEU A 21 -9.03 1.30 1.46
C LEU A 21 -8.68 2.64 2.13
N GLU A 22 -8.02 2.59 3.29
CA GLU A 22 -7.54 3.78 4.00
C GLU A 22 -6.50 4.55 3.18
N LEU A 23 -5.59 3.84 2.51
CA LEU A 23 -4.62 4.44 1.59
C LEU A 23 -5.33 5.14 0.42
N VAL A 24 -6.23 4.45 -0.28
CA VAL A 24 -6.99 5.01 -1.41
C VAL A 24 -7.75 6.27 -0.99
N LYS A 25 -8.45 6.22 0.15
CA LYS A 25 -9.14 7.39 0.71
C LYS A 25 -8.19 8.55 0.97
N THR A 26 -7.01 8.28 1.52
CA THR A 26 -5.99 9.29 1.82
C THR A 26 -5.43 9.92 0.55
N LEU A 27 -5.13 9.13 -0.47
CA LEU A 27 -4.61 9.61 -1.75
C LEU A 27 -5.68 10.37 -2.56
N ASN A 28 -6.93 9.88 -2.60
CA ASN A 28 -8.06 10.60 -3.21
C ASN A 28 -8.26 11.99 -2.59
N ALA A 29 -8.18 12.10 -1.26
CA ALA A 29 -8.28 13.39 -0.58
C ALA A 29 -7.17 14.37 -0.97
N ARG A 30 -5.99 13.86 -1.34
CA ARG A 30 -4.86 14.67 -1.83
C ARG A 30 -4.95 14.99 -3.33
N LYS A 31 -5.67 14.18 -4.11
CA LYS A 31 -5.93 14.41 -5.54
C LYS A 31 -6.96 15.51 -5.80
N ALA A 32 -7.77 15.86 -4.79
CA ALA A 32 -8.86 16.82 -4.94
C ALA A 32 -8.39 18.19 -5.50
N PRO A 33 -9.18 18.84 -6.36
CA PRO A 33 -8.83 20.14 -6.95
C PRO A 33 -8.50 21.18 -5.88
N GLY A 34 -7.31 21.79 -5.98
CA GLY A 34 -6.81 22.77 -5.00
C GLY A 34 -5.80 22.22 -3.98
N SER A 35 -5.61 20.89 -3.91
CA SER A 35 -4.51 20.26 -3.18
C SER A 35 -3.33 20.03 -4.14
N SER A 36 -2.29 20.87 -4.07
CA SER A 36 -1.07 20.71 -4.89
C SER A 36 -0.08 19.68 -4.33
N ASN A 37 -0.52 18.80 -3.43
CA ASN A 37 0.40 17.99 -2.64
C ASN A 37 0.68 16.61 -3.24
N MET A 38 -0.12 16.12 -4.19
CA MET A 38 0.04 14.74 -4.67
C MET A 38 1.21 14.60 -5.64
N ILE A 39 2.12 13.69 -5.34
CA ILE A 39 3.30 13.42 -6.18
C ILE A 39 3.01 12.33 -7.23
N PRO A 40 3.80 12.24 -8.32
CA PRO A 40 3.54 11.28 -9.40
C PRO A 40 3.47 9.81 -8.98
N ASP A 41 4.33 9.37 -8.04
CA ASP A 41 4.35 7.98 -7.61
C ASP A 41 3.10 7.60 -6.80
N GLU A 42 2.56 8.55 -6.01
CA GLU A 42 1.26 8.39 -5.33
C GLU A 42 0.12 8.28 -6.36
N ASP A 43 0.15 9.07 -7.44
CA ASP A 43 -0.86 8.99 -8.51
C ASP A 43 -0.83 7.69 -9.28
N ILE A 44 0.37 7.17 -9.54
CA ILE A 44 0.54 5.87 -10.20
C ILE A 44 -0.02 4.76 -9.32
N VAL A 45 0.30 4.75 -8.03
CA VAL A 45 -0.20 3.73 -7.09
C VAL A 45 -1.72 3.83 -6.97
N LEU A 46 -2.27 5.03 -6.75
CA LEU A 46 -3.71 5.25 -6.67
C LEU A 46 -4.43 4.78 -7.94
N THR A 47 -3.96 5.24 -9.10
CA THR A 47 -4.54 4.89 -10.40
C THR A 47 -4.46 3.39 -10.65
N SER A 48 -3.37 2.72 -10.27
CA SER A 48 -3.21 1.28 -10.45
C SER A 48 -4.16 0.46 -9.54
N ILE A 49 -4.41 0.93 -8.31
CA ILE A 49 -5.36 0.29 -7.39
C ILE A 49 -6.81 0.50 -7.84
N GLN A 50 -7.14 1.70 -8.36
CA GLN A 50 -8.48 2.02 -8.85
C GLN A 50 -8.78 1.44 -10.24
N HIS A 51 -7.74 1.31 -11.07
CA HIS A 51 -7.81 0.84 -12.45
C HIS A 51 -6.79 -0.28 -12.71
N PRO A 52 -6.95 -1.46 -12.08
CA PRO A 52 -6.01 -2.57 -12.23
C PRO A 52 -5.87 -3.05 -13.69
N GLU A 53 -6.88 -2.81 -14.54
CA GLU A 53 -6.82 -3.07 -15.99
C GLU A 53 -5.76 -2.22 -16.72
N ARG A 54 -5.35 -1.09 -16.14
CA ARG A 54 -4.28 -0.21 -16.65
C ARG A 54 -2.90 -0.59 -16.11
N GLY A 55 -2.85 -1.67 -15.34
CA GLY A 55 -1.65 -2.26 -14.77
C GLY A 55 -1.70 -2.26 -13.26
N ASP A 56 -2.14 -3.40 -12.74
CA ASP A 56 -2.26 -3.73 -11.33
C ASP A 56 -0.90 -3.64 -10.61
N VAL A 57 -0.95 -3.38 -9.30
CA VAL A 57 0.23 -3.34 -8.43
C VAL A 57 0.28 -4.60 -7.58
N LEU A 58 1.49 -5.12 -7.39
CA LEU A 58 1.74 -6.26 -6.52
C LEU A 58 1.73 -5.78 -5.07
N ILE A 59 0.92 -6.44 -4.25
CA ILE A 59 0.92 -6.30 -2.80
C ILE A 59 1.75 -7.43 -2.23
N THR A 60 2.73 -7.08 -1.40
CA THR A 60 3.53 -8.04 -0.63
C THR A 60 3.22 -7.87 0.84
N VAL A 61 2.88 -8.96 1.51
CA VAL A 61 2.54 -9.00 2.92
C VAL A 61 3.56 -9.91 3.62
N ILE A 62 4.17 -9.40 4.68
CA ILE A 62 5.06 -10.16 5.56
C ILE A 62 4.43 -10.18 6.95
N PRO A 63 3.97 -11.34 7.44
CA PRO A 63 3.60 -11.50 8.83
C PRO A 63 4.85 -11.33 9.71
N ASP A 64 4.77 -10.45 10.69
CA ASP A 64 5.82 -10.21 11.68
C ASP A 64 5.23 -10.25 13.11
N ARG A 65 6.09 -10.20 14.13
CA ARG A 65 5.71 -10.29 15.54
C ARG A 65 4.77 -9.17 15.99
N THR A 66 4.77 -8.03 15.31
CA THR A 66 3.98 -6.85 15.64
C THR A 66 2.71 -6.71 14.79
N GLY A 67 2.52 -7.53 13.76
CA GLY A 67 1.38 -7.45 12.84
C GLY A 67 1.76 -7.76 11.40
N LEU A 68 0.98 -7.26 10.45
CA LEU A 68 1.25 -7.39 9.02
C LEU A 68 2.05 -6.20 8.49
N GLN A 69 3.22 -6.47 7.92
CA GLN A 69 3.93 -5.48 7.13
C GLN A 69 3.45 -5.55 5.67
N ILE A 70 2.87 -4.46 5.18
CA ILE A 70 2.27 -4.39 3.84
C ILE A 70 3.11 -3.48 2.95
N PHE A 71 3.50 -4.01 1.80
CA PHE A 71 4.27 -3.31 0.79
C PHE A 71 3.49 -3.29 -0.52
N VAL A 72 3.61 -2.20 -1.27
CA VAL A 72 3.08 -2.05 -2.63
C VAL A 72 4.23 -1.84 -3.61
N SER A 73 4.22 -2.61 -4.69
CA SER A 73 5.25 -2.50 -5.73
C SER A 73 5.26 -1.11 -6.35
N ASN A 74 6.44 -0.54 -6.52
CA ASN A 74 6.63 0.63 -7.35
C ASN A 74 6.83 0.19 -8.80
N ARG A 75 5.89 0.54 -9.70
CA ARG A 75 5.98 0.17 -11.12
C ARG A 75 7.18 0.79 -11.85
N ARG A 76 7.73 1.90 -11.33
CA ARG A 76 8.93 2.55 -11.89
C ARG A 76 10.22 1.89 -11.39
N ASP A 77 10.18 1.28 -10.21
CA ASP A 77 11.33 0.65 -9.57
C ASP A 77 10.87 -0.57 -8.73
N PRO A 78 10.77 -1.76 -9.34
CA PRO A 78 10.26 -2.95 -8.67
C PRO A 78 11.08 -3.41 -7.46
N ASP A 79 12.37 -3.06 -7.41
CA ASP A 79 13.27 -3.41 -6.29
C ASP A 79 13.05 -2.51 -5.07
N ASN A 80 12.27 -1.44 -5.24
CA ASN A 80 12.00 -0.43 -4.22
C ASN A 80 10.49 -0.23 -4.04
N PRO A 81 9.77 -1.22 -3.48
CA PRO A 81 8.38 -1.05 -3.12
C PRO A 81 8.22 0.02 -2.05
N PHE A 82 6.99 0.53 -1.91
CA PHE A 82 6.62 1.43 -0.82
C PHE A 82 5.98 0.63 0.31
N ALA A 83 6.27 1.00 1.56
CA ALA A 83 5.53 0.49 2.71
C ALA A 83 4.20 1.23 2.84
N ILE A 84 3.13 0.50 3.14
CA ILE A 84 1.81 1.07 3.50
C ILE A 84 1.70 1.05 5.02
N MET A 85 1.71 2.23 5.63
CA MET A 85 1.62 2.34 7.09
C MET A 85 0.89 3.62 7.51
N SER A 86 0.36 3.58 8.73
CA SER A 86 -0.22 4.70 9.44
C SER A 86 0.86 5.51 10.15
N HIS A 87 0.48 6.73 10.59
CA HIS A 87 1.37 7.57 11.38
C HIS A 87 1.78 6.90 12.72
N ARG A 88 0.91 6.08 13.32
CA ARG A 88 1.18 5.42 14.61
C ARG A 88 2.29 4.37 14.49
N GLU A 89 2.32 3.64 13.39
CA GLU A 89 3.31 2.59 13.09
C GLU A 89 4.73 3.16 12.88
N LEU A 90 4.90 4.49 12.74
CA LEU A 90 6.24 5.11 12.66
C LEU A 90 7.09 4.90 13.90
N ARG A 91 6.45 4.67 15.07
CA ARG A 91 7.19 4.37 16.30
C ARG A 91 7.92 3.04 16.21
N ASP A 92 7.33 2.07 15.52
CA ASP A 92 7.88 0.73 15.34
C ASP A 92 8.87 0.69 14.16
N PHE A 93 8.75 1.62 13.21
CA PHE A 93 9.60 1.73 12.01
C PHE A 93 10.16 3.16 11.81
N PRO A 94 10.98 3.69 12.74
CA PRO A 94 11.41 5.08 12.72
C PRO A 94 12.31 5.46 11.53
N GLY A 95 12.91 4.48 10.85
CA GLY A 95 13.73 4.69 9.66
C GLY A 95 12.93 4.96 8.38
N ARG A 96 11.65 4.60 8.34
CA ARG A 96 10.78 4.81 7.18
C ARG A 96 10.41 6.29 7.06
N ARG A 97 10.41 6.81 5.84
CA ARG A 97 10.10 8.21 5.55
C ARG A 97 8.85 8.28 4.67
N PRO A 98 7.91 9.20 4.93
CA PRO A 98 6.78 9.38 4.01
C PRO A 98 7.30 9.66 2.61
N LEU A 99 6.68 9.01 1.63
CA LEU A 99 7.00 9.20 0.21
C LEU A 99 6.80 10.66 -0.19
N ASN A 100 5.71 11.26 0.30
CA ASN A 100 5.42 12.67 0.17
C ASN A 100 5.86 13.39 1.45
N HIS A 101 6.87 14.27 1.34
CA HIS A 101 7.64 14.90 2.44
C HIS A 101 6.84 15.64 3.53
N SER A 102 5.52 15.71 3.40
CA SER A 102 4.61 16.24 4.40
C SER A 102 4.13 15.13 5.35
N VAL A 103 4.91 14.80 6.40
CA VAL A 103 4.43 13.95 7.52
C VAL A 103 3.15 14.55 8.14
N SER A 104 3.04 15.88 8.13
CA SER A 104 1.98 16.70 8.70
C SER A 104 0.59 16.53 8.05
N THR A 105 0.46 15.71 6.99
CA THR A 105 -0.84 15.47 6.31
C THR A 105 -1.45 14.10 6.61
N LEU A 106 -0.78 13.21 7.34
CA LEU A 106 -1.36 11.94 7.80
C LEU A 106 -2.04 12.13 9.15
N LYS A 107 -3.38 12.17 9.12
CA LYS A 107 -4.21 12.21 10.33
C LYS A 107 -4.30 10.82 10.97
N GLU A 108 -4.74 10.79 12.23
CA GLU A 108 -5.05 9.52 12.91
C GLU A 108 -6.07 8.71 12.11
N GLY A 109 -5.84 7.40 11.97
CA GLY A 109 -6.66 6.51 11.14
C GLY A 109 -6.42 6.61 9.63
N GLN A 110 -5.41 7.36 9.18
CA GLN A 110 -4.99 7.38 7.77
C GLN A 110 -3.73 6.56 7.56
N ARG A 111 -3.62 5.97 6.38
CA ARG A 111 -2.42 5.29 5.88
C ARG A 111 -1.84 6.02 4.69
N GLY A 112 -0.52 5.99 4.58
CA GLY A 112 0.23 6.60 3.49
C GLY A 112 1.30 5.67 2.94
N LEU A 113 1.96 6.14 1.88
CA LEU A 113 3.11 5.47 1.29
C LEU A 113 4.40 5.98 1.95
N PHE A 114 5.30 5.06 2.22
CA PHE A 114 6.58 5.33 2.84
C PHE A 114 7.71 4.68 2.04
N LEU A 115 8.82 5.40 1.92
CA LEU A 115 10.07 4.86 1.43
C LEU A 115 10.56 3.78 2.39
N ILE A 116 10.88 2.62 1.82
CA ILE A 116 11.46 1.50 2.57
C ILE A 116 12.92 1.78 2.90
N THR A 117 13.38 1.17 4.00
CA THR A 117 14.75 1.24 4.49
C THR A 117 15.63 0.13 3.92
N VAL A 118 16.92 0.16 4.21
CA VAL A 118 17.82 -0.98 3.92
C VAL A 118 17.38 -2.24 4.66
N GLN A 119 16.93 -2.11 5.91
CA GLN A 119 16.42 -3.22 6.72
C GLN A 119 15.17 -3.85 6.10
N ASP A 120 14.27 -3.03 5.54
CA ASP A 120 13.09 -3.54 4.82
C ASP A 120 13.48 -4.33 3.57
N ARG A 121 14.51 -3.87 2.83
CA ARG A 121 15.02 -4.61 1.67
C ARG A 121 15.63 -5.95 2.09
N GLU A 122 16.37 -5.98 3.19
CA GLU A 122 16.91 -7.21 3.76
C GLU A 122 15.80 -8.16 4.21
N LEU A 123 14.76 -7.63 4.87
CA LEU A 123 13.56 -8.37 5.26
C LEU A 123 12.87 -9.00 4.04
N LEU A 124 12.59 -8.21 3.00
CA LEU A 124 11.96 -8.67 1.76
C LEU A 124 12.78 -9.77 1.06
N ARG A 125 14.12 -9.69 1.11
CA ARG A 125 15.01 -10.73 0.59
C ARG A 125 15.03 -11.98 1.46
N ALA A 126 15.14 -11.82 2.78
CA ALA A 126 15.21 -12.93 3.73
C ALA A 126 13.89 -13.73 3.78
N HIS A 127 12.75 -13.03 3.68
CA HIS A 127 11.42 -13.62 3.70
C HIS A 127 10.86 -13.90 2.30
N GLN A 128 11.68 -13.97 1.25
CA GLN A 128 11.18 -14.18 -0.12
C GLN A 128 10.31 -15.46 -0.26
N LEU A 129 10.53 -16.48 0.57
CA LEU A 129 9.75 -17.72 0.60
C LEU A 129 8.50 -17.64 1.48
N ASP A 130 8.48 -16.73 2.45
CA ASP A 130 7.39 -16.56 3.41
C ASP A 130 6.48 -15.38 3.11
N ALA A 131 6.96 -14.46 2.26
CA ALA A 131 6.20 -13.35 1.74
C ALA A 131 4.95 -13.86 1.03
N ILE A 132 3.83 -13.25 1.36
CA ILE A 132 2.54 -13.53 0.76
C ILE A 132 2.29 -12.44 -0.27
N GLN A 133 2.04 -12.83 -1.51
CA GLN A 133 1.96 -11.91 -2.63
C GLN A 133 0.65 -12.07 -3.39
N GLY A 134 0.09 -10.95 -3.83
CA GLY A 134 -1.08 -10.92 -4.68
C GLY A 134 -1.29 -9.55 -5.29
N TYR A 135 -1.93 -9.51 -6.45
CA TYR A 135 -2.27 -8.26 -7.10
C TYR A 135 -3.41 -7.53 -6.36
N SER A 136 -3.41 -6.19 -6.42
CA SER A 136 -4.35 -5.36 -5.65
C SER A 136 -5.82 -5.59 -6.02
N SER A 137 -6.10 -6.02 -7.26
CA SER A 137 -7.45 -6.42 -7.70
C SER A 137 -8.09 -7.51 -6.82
N ARG A 138 -7.28 -8.37 -6.18
CA ARG A 138 -7.78 -9.43 -5.30
C ARG A 138 -8.50 -8.89 -4.07
N PHE A 139 -8.24 -7.66 -3.65
CA PHE A 139 -8.83 -7.06 -2.44
C PHE A 139 -10.13 -6.29 -2.68
N ASN A 140 -10.56 -6.15 -3.95
CA ASN A 140 -11.79 -5.42 -4.31
C ASN A 140 -11.87 -4.02 -3.65
N VAL A 141 -10.80 -3.24 -3.84
CA VAL A 141 -10.63 -1.89 -3.26
C VAL A 141 -10.80 -0.75 -4.27
N ALA A 142 -10.97 -1.07 -5.56
CA ALA A 142 -11.39 -0.09 -6.56
C ALA A 142 -12.78 0.44 -6.21
N GLU A 143 -13.01 1.75 -6.38
CA GLU A 143 -14.35 2.33 -6.22
C GLU A 143 -15.31 1.62 -7.17
N LYS A 144 -16.41 1.07 -6.64
CA LYS A 144 -17.52 0.62 -7.48
C LYS A 144 -18.00 1.85 -8.25
N ARG A 145 -17.96 1.78 -9.57
CA ARG A 145 -18.73 2.73 -10.38
C ARG A 145 -20.21 2.52 -10.02
N ASP A 146 -20.87 3.57 -9.56
CA ASP A 146 -22.27 3.75 -9.92
C ASP A 146 -22.28 3.98 -11.43
N ASP A 147 -22.15 2.91 -12.21
CA ASP A 147 -22.55 2.92 -13.60
C ASP A 147 -24.08 3.01 -13.56
N GLY A 148 -24.58 4.25 -13.50
CA GLY A 148 -26.00 4.54 -13.65
C GLY A 148 -26.53 3.87 -14.91
N PRO A 149 -27.78 3.36 -14.90
CA PRO A 149 -28.33 2.65 -16.04
C PRO A 149 -28.34 3.59 -17.25
N VAL A 150 -27.73 3.12 -18.35
CA VAL A 150 -27.89 3.71 -19.69
C VAL A 150 -29.33 3.54 -20.14
#